data_AF-A0A7S4QEF4-F1
#
_entry.id   AF-A0A7S4QEF4-F1
#
_cell.length_a   1.000
_cell.length_b   1.000
_cell.length_c   1.000
_cell.angle_alpha   90.00
_cell.angle_beta   90.00
_cell.angle_gamma   90.00
#
_symmetry.space_group_name_H-M   'P 1'
#
loop_
_entity.id
_entity.type
_entity.pdbx_description
1 polymer ?
#
loop_
_entity_poly.entity_id
_entity_poly.type
_entity_poly.pdbx_seq_one_letter_code
_entity_poly.pdbx_strand_id
1 'polypeptide(L)'
;PCQHSVKMLRQAGLSPDLLMCRSEKEVDVATRQKLSLFCQVPPDCVVSLHDVSNLYHVPLLLAEQDVGRVICERLGFAGLSPKEGPCCRVAPVLPLAPAVMSPKASSQRLGDWKVIAERTDTCKEEVSIALVGKYTGNP
;
A
#
# COMPACT_ATOMS: atom_id res chain seq x y z
N PRO A 1 -7.15 -4.23 20.47
CA PRO A 1 -8.08 -4.34 19.31
C PRO A 1 -7.56 -5.30 18.22
N CYS A 2 -6.34 -5.13 17.71
CA CYS A 2 -5.79 -5.95 16.62
C CYS A 2 -5.82 -7.47 16.89
N GLN A 3 -5.41 -7.90 18.09
CA GLN A 3 -5.45 -9.32 18.50
C GLN A 3 -6.86 -9.91 18.47
N HIS A 4 -7.88 -9.12 18.84
CA HIS A 4 -9.27 -9.56 18.81
C HIS A 4 -9.78 -9.71 17.36
N SER A 5 -9.45 -8.76 16.48
CA SER A 5 -9.80 -8.83 15.06
C SER A 5 -9.21 -10.06 14.38
N VAL A 6 -7.94 -10.38 14.64
CA VAL A 6 -7.29 -11.57 14.07
C VAL A 6 -7.92 -12.86 14.62
N LYS A 7 -8.28 -12.88 15.91
CA LYS A 7 -9.01 -14.02 16.50
C LYS A 7 -10.36 -14.24 15.82
N MET A 8 -11.14 -13.17 15.59
CA MET A 8 -12.43 -13.24 14.89
C MET A 8 -12.27 -13.74 13.45
N LEU A 9 -11.27 -13.23 12.73
CA LEU A 9 -10.96 -13.64 11.35
C LEU A 9 -10.62 -15.14 11.27
N ARG A 10 -9.86 -15.64 12.24
CA ARG A 10 -9.54 -17.07 12.37
C ARG A 10 -10.73 -17.93 12.78
N GLN A 11 -11.61 -17.42 13.62
CA GLN A 11 -12.87 -18.11 13.95
C GLN A 11 -13.77 -18.27 12.73
N ALA A 12 -13.69 -17.34 11.78
CA ALA A 12 -14.32 -17.46 10.46
C ALA A 12 -13.59 -18.41 9.49
N GLY A 13 -12.49 -19.05 9.92
CA GLY A 13 -11.69 -19.96 9.09
C GLY A 13 -10.67 -19.30 8.18
N LEU A 14 -10.42 -17.99 8.33
CA LEU A 14 -9.48 -17.24 7.50
C LEU A 14 -8.17 -16.97 8.26
N SER A 15 -7.04 -16.96 7.56
CA SER A 15 -5.74 -16.59 8.11
C SER A 15 -5.20 -15.36 7.37
N PRO A 16 -4.77 -14.30 8.08
CA PRO A 16 -4.21 -13.13 7.42
C PRO A 16 -2.79 -13.41 6.93
N ASP A 17 -2.49 -13.07 5.68
CA ASP A 17 -1.12 -13.10 5.13
C ASP A 17 -0.33 -11.82 5.44
N LEU A 18 -1.03 -10.69 5.50
CA LEU A 18 -0.48 -9.36 5.73
C LEU A 18 -1.30 -8.64 6.80
N LEU A 19 -0.62 -7.95 7.72
CA LEU A 19 -1.24 -7.19 8.78
C LEU A 19 -0.92 -5.70 8.61
N MET A 20 -1.92 -4.91 8.22
CA MET A 20 -1.80 -3.46 8.11
C MET A 20 -2.23 -2.79 9.41
N CYS A 21 -1.26 -2.23 10.15
CA CYS A 21 -1.47 -1.60 11.44
C CYS A 21 -1.51 -0.08 11.27
N ARG A 22 -2.69 0.52 11.43
CA ARG A 22 -2.82 1.97 11.43
C ARG A 22 -2.55 2.57 12.82
N SER A 23 -1.76 3.62 12.88
CA SER A 23 -1.45 4.37 14.10
C SER A 23 -1.09 5.83 13.78
N GLU A 24 -1.09 6.72 14.78
CA GLU A 24 -0.68 8.12 14.56
C GLU A 24 0.84 8.22 14.29
N LYS A 25 1.63 7.35 14.92
CA LYS A 25 3.09 7.27 14.79
C LYS A 25 3.50 5.92 14.23
N GLU A 26 4.75 5.83 13.78
CA GLU A 26 5.32 4.55 13.38
C GLU A 26 5.26 3.50 14.49
N VAL A 27 4.93 2.27 14.10
CA VAL A 27 4.86 1.15 15.03
C VAL A 27 6.28 0.71 15.39
N ASP A 28 6.61 0.81 16.68
CA ASP A 28 7.91 0.38 17.18
C ASP A 28 8.21 -1.10 16.88
N VAL A 29 9.49 -1.42 16.72
CA VAL A 29 9.96 -2.77 16.39
C VAL A 29 9.53 -3.80 17.43
N ALA A 30 9.53 -3.45 18.73
CA ALA A 30 9.07 -4.37 19.77
C ALA A 30 7.56 -4.66 19.65
N THR A 31 6.77 -3.66 19.27
CA THR A 31 5.33 -3.83 19.03
C THR A 31 5.08 -4.69 17.80
N ARG A 32 5.82 -4.46 16.72
CA ARG A 32 5.77 -5.28 15.50
C ARG A 32 6.08 -6.76 15.78
N GLN A 33 7.10 -7.05 16.58
CA GLN A 33 7.45 -8.41 17.00
C GLN A 33 6.35 -9.07 17.84
N LYS A 34 5.76 -8.33 18.79
CA LYS A 34 4.61 -8.81 19.57
C LYS A 34 3.44 -9.16 18.66
N LEU A 35 3.10 -8.28 17.73
CA LEU A 35 2.01 -8.51 16.77
C LEU A 35 2.28 -9.72 15.89
N SER A 36 3.52 -9.87 15.40
CA SER A 36 3.97 -11.05 14.66
C SER A 36 3.72 -12.34 15.45
N LEU A 37 4.11 -12.38 16.72
CA LEU A 37 3.90 -13.54 17.60
C LEU A 37 2.41 -13.85 17.84
N PHE A 38 1.60 -12.83 18.16
CA PHE A 38 0.18 -13.03 18.45
C PHE A 38 -0.65 -13.39 17.22
N CYS A 39 -0.31 -12.81 16.07
CA CYS A 39 -1.06 -13.01 14.83
C CYS A 39 -0.48 -14.15 13.98
N GLN A 40 0.67 -14.72 14.37
CA GLN A 40 1.44 -15.73 13.65
C GLN A 40 1.72 -15.32 12.19
N VAL A 41 2.00 -14.04 11.99
CA VAL A 41 2.37 -13.44 10.71
C VAL A 41 3.84 -13.05 10.80
N PRO A 42 4.69 -13.28 9.78
CA PRO A 42 6.09 -12.84 9.81
C PRO A 42 6.22 -11.34 10.12
N PRO A 43 7.28 -10.90 10.81
CA PRO A 43 7.45 -9.49 11.14
C PRO A 43 7.53 -8.59 9.90
N ASP A 44 8.02 -9.12 8.77
CA ASP A 44 8.08 -8.43 7.47
C ASP A 44 6.70 -8.25 6.83
N CYS A 45 5.70 -9.02 7.28
CA CYS A 45 4.32 -8.93 6.83
C CYS A 45 3.46 -8.07 7.79
N VAL A 46 4.06 -7.46 8.81
CA VAL A 46 3.41 -6.49 9.70
C VAL A 46 3.81 -5.08 9.25
N VAL A 47 2.88 -4.42 8.57
CA VAL A 47 3.06 -3.11 7.91
C VAL A 47 2.56 -2.00 8.82
N SER A 48 3.37 -0.97 9.00
CA SER A 48 3.02 0.21 9.80
C SER A 48 2.44 1.30 8.90
N LEU A 49 1.16 1.60 9.06
CA LEU A 49 0.47 2.70 8.38
C LEU A 49 0.32 3.88 9.34
N HIS A 50 1.36 4.70 9.44
CA HIS A 50 1.25 5.91 10.25
C HIS A 50 0.46 7.01 9.54
N ASP A 51 -0.10 7.96 10.28
CA ASP A 51 -0.82 9.08 9.67
C ASP A 51 0.17 9.99 8.90
N VAL A 52 -0.15 10.23 7.64
CA VAL A 52 0.66 11.02 6.69
C VAL A 52 -0.03 12.35 6.37
N SER A 53 0.71 13.34 5.88
CA SER A 53 0.19 14.69 5.59
C SER A 53 -0.92 14.70 4.54
N ASN A 54 -0.81 13.84 3.52
CA ASN A 54 -1.76 13.73 2.44
C ASN A 54 -1.91 12.27 1.95
N LEU A 55 -3.01 12.00 1.25
CA LEU A 55 -3.32 10.66 0.72
C LEU A 55 -2.23 10.13 -0.23
N TYR A 56 -1.57 11.01 -0.98
CA TYR A 56 -0.59 10.63 -1.99
C TYR A 56 0.72 10.10 -1.41
N HIS A 57 0.96 10.27 -0.11
CA HIS A 57 2.09 9.63 0.59
C HIS A 57 1.85 8.15 0.91
N VAL A 58 0.61 7.68 0.96
CA VAL A 58 0.30 6.29 1.33
C VAL A 58 0.96 5.26 0.38
N PRO A 59 0.93 5.42 -0.96
CA PRO A 59 1.63 4.51 -1.85
C PRO A 59 3.16 4.53 -1.69
N LEU A 60 3.73 5.70 -1.36
CA LEU A 60 5.17 5.85 -1.13
C LEU A 60 5.59 5.09 0.14
N LEU A 61 4.83 5.27 1.23
CA LEU A 61 5.00 4.57 2.49
C LEU A 61 4.91 3.04 2.33
N LEU A 62 3.95 2.56 1.55
CA LEU A 62 3.82 1.13 1.26
C LEU A 62 4.98 0.59 0.43
N ALA A 63 5.53 1.40 -0.48
CA ALA A 63 6.69 1.03 -1.28
C ALA A 63 7.98 0.98 -0.44
N GLU A 64 8.15 1.90 0.52
CA GLU A 64 9.28 1.91 1.46
C GLU A 64 9.33 0.66 2.35
N GLN A 65 8.18 0.09 2.69
CA GLN A 65 8.07 -1.14 3.49
C GLN A 65 8.06 -2.43 2.65
N ASP A 66 8.40 -2.34 1.35
CA ASP A 66 8.48 -3.49 0.42
C ASP A 66 7.19 -4.35 0.36
N VAL A 67 6.03 -3.76 0.64
CA VAL A 67 4.75 -4.49 0.70
C VAL A 67 4.41 -5.12 -0.65
N GLY A 68 4.74 -4.43 -1.75
CA GLY A 68 4.55 -4.96 -3.09
C GLY A 68 5.32 -6.27 -3.34
N ARG A 69 6.51 -6.43 -2.75
CA ARG A 69 7.33 -7.64 -2.89
C ARG A 69 6.65 -8.80 -2.19
N VAL A 70 6.20 -8.58 -0.94
CA VAL A 70 5.47 -9.58 -0.15
C VAL A 70 4.22 -10.07 -0.87
N ILE A 71 3.45 -9.16 -1.48
CA ILE A 71 2.25 -9.52 -2.26
C ILE A 71 2.62 -10.36 -3.48
N CYS A 72 3.65 -9.97 -4.23
CA CYS A 72 4.08 -10.72 -5.42
C CYS A 72 4.57 -12.12 -5.06
N GLU A 73 5.34 -12.27 -3.98
CA GLU A 73 5.81 -13.56 -3.48
C GLU A 73 4.64 -14.46 -3.06
N ARG A 74 3.66 -13.92 -2.32
CA ARG A 74 2.49 -14.69 -1.84
C ARG A 74 1.57 -15.13 -2.97
N LEU A 75 1.41 -14.31 -4.01
CA LEU A 75 0.54 -14.61 -5.15
C LEU A 75 1.25 -15.43 -6.24
N GLY A 76 2.54 -15.77 -6.08
CA GLY A 76 3.29 -16.55 -7.07
C GLY A 76 3.72 -15.76 -8.31
N PHE A 77 3.75 -14.42 -8.23
CA PHE A 77 4.24 -13.53 -9.28
C PHE A 77 5.78 -13.43 -9.28
N ALA A 78 6.45 -14.58 -9.32
CA ALA A 78 7.91 -14.65 -9.36
C ALA A 78 8.46 -13.94 -10.61
N GLY A 79 9.28 -12.90 -10.41
CA GLY A 79 9.89 -12.10 -11.48
C GLY A 79 9.30 -10.70 -11.69
N LEU A 80 8.35 -10.30 -10.84
CA LEU A 80 7.76 -8.96 -10.81
C LEU A 80 8.23 -8.25 -9.54
N SER A 81 9.48 -7.77 -9.52
CA SER A 81 9.95 -6.95 -8.40
C SER A 81 9.18 -5.62 -8.43
N PRO A 82 8.73 -4.99 -7.32
CA PRO A 82 8.04 -3.70 -7.40
C PRO A 82 8.92 -2.56 -7.95
N LYS A 83 10.25 -2.70 -7.83
CA LYS A 83 11.22 -1.79 -8.46
C LYS A 83 11.33 -2.00 -9.97
N GLU A 84 10.85 -3.13 -10.46
CA GLU A 84 10.65 -3.48 -11.88
C GLU A 84 9.26 -4.13 -12.03
N GLY A 85 8.23 -3.40 -11.59
CA GLY A 85 6.92 -3.97 -11.29
C GLY A 85 5.88 -3.81 -12.40
N PRO A 86 4.87 -4.70 -12.47
CA PRO A 86 3.99 -4.91 -13.61
C PRO A 86 2.79 -3.97 -13.56
N CYS A 87 2.65 -3.10 -14.55
CA CYS A 87 1.33 -2.94 -15.13
C CYS A 87 1.32 -3.21 -16.64
N CYS A 88 2.37 -3.88 -17.14
CA CYS A 88 2.37 -4.54 -18.45
C CYS A 88 2.41 -6.08 -18.38
N ARG A 89 2.43 -6.67 -17.17
CA ARG A 89 2.39 -8.13 -16.99
C ARG A 89 1.57 -8.52 -15.76
N VAL A 90 0.26 -8.37 -15.84
CA VAL A 90 -0.53 -9.56 -15.55
C VAL A 90 -0.44 -10.32 -16.87
N ALA A 91 0.56 -11.20 -17.01
CA ALA A 91 0.41 -12.23 -18.02
C ALA A 91 -0.90 -12.92 -17.62
N PRO A 92 -1.96 -12.86 -18.44
CA PRO A 92 -3.11 -13.68 -18.14
C PRO A 92 -2.57 -15.11 -18.04
N VAL A 93 -3.12 -15.90 -17.13
CA VAL A 93 -2.93 -17.37 -17.13
C VAL A 93 -3.43 -17.99 -18.45
N LEU A 94 -3.85 -17.18 -19.44
CA LEU A 94 -4.20 -17.59 -20.78
C LEU A 94 -2.98 -17.49 -21.72
N PRO A 95 -2.62 -18.59 -22.39
CA PRO A 95 -1.57 -18.55 -23.40
C PRO A 95 -2.15 -17.91 -24.66
N LEU A 96 -1.78 -16.69 -25.01
CA LEU A 96 -1.84 -16.22 -26.41
C LEU A 96 -1.03 -14.92 -26.62
N ALA A 97 -0.14 -15.03 -27.60
CA ALA A 97 0.59 -14.00 -28.35
C ALA A 97 1.94 -13.49 -27.80
N PRO A 98 2.97 -13.41 -28.68
CA PRO A 98 4.32 -13.04 -28.32
C PRO A 98 4.49 -11.52 -28.21
N ALA A 99 5.31 -11.15 -27.22
CA ALA A 99 6.04 -9.90 -27.03
C ALA A 99 5.98 -8.83 -28.14
N VAL A 100 5.40 -7.67 -27.80
CA VAL A 100 5.91 -6.37 -28.26
C VAL A 100 6.45 -5.64 -27.04
N MET A 101 7.77 -5.71 -26.90
CA MET A 101 8.53 -4.99 -25.88
C MET A 101 8.60 -3.51 -26.25
N SER A 102 8.32 -2.63 -25.28
CA SER A 102 8.79 -1.24 -25.31
C SER A 102 9.58 -0.97 -24.03
N PRO A 103 10.80 -0.40 -24.07
CA PRO A 103 11.79 -0.64 -23.01
C PRO A 103 11.88 0.46 -21.93
N LYS A 104 10.90 1.36 -21.77
CA LYS A 104 11.14 2.62 -21.02
C LYS A 104 10.03 3.11 -20.06
N ALA A 105 9.17 2.25 -19.50
CA ALA A 105 7.99 2.71 -18.76
C ALA A 105 7.95 2.41 -17.24
N SER A 106 8.92 1.69 -16.67
CA SER A 106 8.82 1.19 -15.28
C SER A 106 9.36 2.15 -14.21
N SER A 107 10.38 2.96 -14.52
CA SER A 107 11.00 3.88 -13.54
C SER A 107 10.19 5.16 -13.27
N GLN A 108 9.11 5.41 -14.00
CA GLN A 108 8.45 6.72 -14.04
C GLN A 108 7.32 6.86 -13.01
N ARG A 109 6.68 5.76 -12.59
CA ARG A 109 5.36 5.80 -11.94
C ARG A 109 5.39 6.19 -10.46
N LEU A 110 6.35 5.73 -9.67
CA LEU A 110 6.52 6.17 -8.28
C LEU A 110 7.05 7.62 -8.20
N GLY A 111 7.81 8.04 -9.21
CA GLY A 111 8.23 9.43 -9.37
C GLY A 111 7.04 10.37 -9.51
N ASP A 112 6.03 9.96 -10.30
CA ASP A 112 4.80 10.74 -10.47
C ASP A 112 4.04 10.91 -9.14
N TRP A 113 3.92 9.84 -8.34
CA TRP A 113 3.29 9.92 -7.01
C TRP A 113 4.04 10.86 -6.06
N LYS A 114 5.37 10.79 -6.06
CA LYS A 114 6.20 11.69 -5.26
C LYS A 114 5.99 13.15 -5.64
N VAL A 115 5.95 13.44 -6.94
CA VAL A 115 5.69 14.80 -7.46
C VAL A 115 4.31 15.29 -7.03
N ILE A 116 3.27 14.44 -7.11
CA ILE A 116 1.90 14.82 -6.71
C ILE A 116 1.83 15.05 -5.19
N ALA A 117 2.43 14.19 -4.39
CA ALA A 117 2.45 14.32 -2.94
C ALA A 117 3.15 15.61 -2.50
N GLU A 118 4.34 15.90 -3.04
CA GLU A 118 5.10 17.12 -2.73
C GLU A 118 4.36 18.39 -3.18
N ARG A 119 3.71 18.37 -4.35
CA ARG A 119 2.92 19.50 -4.85
C ARG A 119 1.69 19.78 -3.99
N THR A 120 1.07 18.72 -3.45
CA THR A 120 -0.10 18.85 -2.56
C THR A 120 0.30 19.50 -1.24
N ASP A 121 1.48 19.18 -0.71
CA ASP A 121 1.98 19.75 0.54
C ASP A 121 2.48 21.20 0.38
N THR A 122 2.99 21.58 -0.81
CA THR A 122 3.68 22.85 -1.04
C THR A 122 2.81 23.94 -1.71
N CYS A 123 1.49 23.89 -1.54
CA CYS A 123 0.57 24.80 -2.21
C CYS A 123 0.88 26.28 -1.90
N LYS A 124 1.12 27.09 -2.94
CA LYS A 124 1.53 28.51 -2.81
C LYS A 124 0.40 29.50 -3.06
N GLU A 125 -0.67 29.07 -3.73
CA GLU A 125 -1.77 29.92 -4.17
C GLU A 125 -3.10 29.33 -3.68
N GLU A 126 -3.98 30.20 -3.18
CA GLU A 126 -5.30 29.82 -2.71
C GLU A 126 -6.36 30.30 -3.70
N VAL A 127 -7.26 29.40 -4.09
CA VAL A 127 -8.40 29.71 -4.96
C VAL A 127 -9.69 29.33 -4.24
N SER A 128 -10.58 30.29 -4.03
CA SER A 128 -11.89 30.04 -3.43
C SER A 128 -12.88 29.57 -4.49
N ILE A 129 -13.46 28.37 -4.29
CA ILE A 129 -14.44 27.77 -5.20
C ILE A 129 -15.70 27.47 -4.40
N ALA A 130 -16.83 28.07 -4.80
CA ALA A 130 -18.12 27.80 -4.16
C ALA A 130 -18.75 26.52 -4.73
N LEU A 131 -18.97 25.53 -3.86
CA LEU A 131 -19.69 24.28 -4.18
C LEU A 131 -21.11 24.37 -3.61
N VAL A 132 -22.14 24.33 -4.47
CA VAL A 132 -23.55 24.33 -4.06
C VAL A 132 -24.03 22.88 -3.99
N GLY A 133 -24.30 22.40 -2.77
CA GLY A 133 -24.75 21.03 -2.51
C GLY A 133 -25.94 20.99 -1.56
N LYS A 134 -26.70 19.89 -1.60
CA LYS A 134 -27.88 19.67 -0.74
C LYS A 134 -27.49 19.37 0.72
N TYR A 135 -26.34 18.73 0.92
CA TYR A 135 -25.85 18.34 2.23
C TYR A 135 -24.80 19.34 2.68
N THR A 136 -25.15 20.16 3.67
CA THR A 136 -24.16 20.94 4.42
C THR A 136 -23.53 19.99 5.44
N GLY A 137 -22.26 19.61 5.24
CA GLY A 137 -21.50 18.93 6.28
C GLY A 137 -21.56 19.78 7.54
N ASN A 138 -22.06 19.22 8.64
CA ASN A 138 -22.08 19.91 9.92
C ASN A 138 -20.60 20.16 10.32
N PRO A 139 -20.21 21.40 10.66
CA PRO A 139 -18.82 21.73 11.02
C PRO A 139 -18.38 21.07 12.33
#